data_AF-A0A382QC02-F1
#
_entry.id   AF-A0A382QC02-F1
#
_cell.length_a   1.000
_cell.length_b   1.000
_cell.length_c   1.000
_cell.angle_alpha   90.00
_cell.angle_beta   90.00
_cell.angle_gamma   90.00
#
_symmetry.space_group_name_H-M   'P 1'
#
loop_
_entity.id
_entity.type
_entity.pdbx_description
1 polymer ?
#
loop_
_entity_poly.entity_id
_entity_poly.type
_entity_poly.pdbx_seq_one_letter_code
_entity_poly.pdbx_strand_id
1 'polypeptide(L)' 'SGKFERSFQLPKTVETDKTQADYKAGILTVSLPKVEETKPKEIEIKVG' A
#
# COMPACT_ATOMS: atom_id res chain seq x y z
N SER A 1 26.45 -19.07 -5.77
CA SER A 1 25.44 -18.01 -5.72
C SER A 1 24.41 -18.26 -6.80
N GLY A 2 23.13 -18.24 -6.45
CA GLY A 2 22.01 -18.46 -7.38
C GLY A 2 21.25 -17.17 -7.64
N LYS A 3 20.50 -17.12 -8.73
CA LYS A 3 19.51 -16.06 -8.95
C LYS A 3 18.25 -16.38 -8.12
N PHE A 4 17.62 -15.35 -7.58
CA PHE A 4 16.40 -15.49 -6.78
C PHE A 4 15.40 -14.42 -7.21
N GLU A 5 14.15 -14.83 -7.39
CA GLU A 5 13.05 -13.97 -7.78
C GLU A 5 11.80 -14.39 -7.02
N ARG A 6 11.01 -13.40 -6.57
CA ARG A 6 9.68 -13.61 -5.99
C ARG A 6 8.74 -12.54 -6.48
N SER A 7 7.52 -12.95 -6.75
CA SER A 7 6.43 -12.08 -7.19
C SER A 7 5.25 -12.24 -6.26
N PHE A 8 4.63 -11.12 -5.91
CA PHE A 8 3.45 -11.06 -5.04
C PHE A 8 2.36 -10.28 -5.77
N GLN A 9 1.13 -10.78 -5.70
CA GLN A 9 -0.01 -10.05 -6.22
C GLN A 9 -0.45 -9.02 -5.19
N LEU A 10 -0.44 -7.75 -5.57
CA LEU A 10 -0.85 -6.66 -4.68
C LEU A 10 -2.35 -6.40 -4.80
N PRO A 11 -3.03 -6.09 -3.68
CA PRO A 11 -4.41 -5.62 -3.73
C PRO A 11 -4.47 -4.20 -4.31
N LYS A 12 -5.63 -3.82 -4.85
CA LYS A 12 -5.86 -2.47 -5.43
C LYS A 12 -5.79 -1.33 -4.41
N THR A 13 -5.74 -1.65 -3.12
CA THR A 13 -5.73 -0.71 -2.01
C THR A 13 -4.32 -0.31 -1.56
N VAL A 14 -3.30 -0.55 -2.40
CA VAL A 14 -1.91 -0.17 -2.14
C VAL A 14 -1.52 0.98 -3.06
N GLU A 15 -0.87 2.00 -2.50
CA GLU A 15 -0.27 3.11 -3.26
C GLU A 15 1.11 2.69 -3.77
N THR A 16 1.15 2.03 -4.93
CA THR A 16 2.39 1.48 -5.51
C THR A 16 3.47 2.53 -5.73
N ASP A 17 3.08 3.75 -6.07
CA ASP A 17 3.99 4.86 -6.37
C ASP A 17 4.75 5.35 -5.13
N LYS A 18 4.27 5.01 -3.92
CA LYS A 18 4.90 5.36 -2.64
C LYS A 18 5.57 4.16 -1.95
N THR A 19 5.86 3.10 -2.71
CA THR A 19 6.59 1.93 -2.19
C THR A 19 7.99 2.32 -1.73
N GLN A 20 8.42 1.82 -0.57
CA GLN A 20 9.77 1.99 -0.06
C GLN A 20 10.42 0.64 0.23
N ALA A 21 11.74 0.56 0.10
CA ALA A 21 12.50 -0.64 0.43
C ALA A 21 13.78 -0.29 1.20
N ASP A 22 14.11 -1.10 2.20
CA ASP A 22 15.34 -1.02 2.97
C ASP A 22 16.02 -2.40 3.06
N TYR A 23 17.35 -2.41 3.10
CA TYR A 23 18.13 -3.64 3.25
C TYR A 23 19.13 -3.51 4.39
N LYS A 24 18.88 -4.27 5.46
CA LYS A 24 19.70 -4.19 6.67
C LYS A 24 19.94 -5.57 7.26
N ALA A 25 21.21 -5.84 7.58
CA ALA A 25 21.66 -7.07 8.23
C ALA A 25 21.15 -8.36 7.56
N GLY A 26 21.11 -8.39 6.22
CA GLY A 26 20.68 -9.58 5.47
C GLY A 26 19.20 -9.61 5.11
N ILE A 27 18.38 -8.65 5.59
CA ILE A 27 16.93 -8.64 5.43
C ILE A 27 16.51 -7.52 4.49
N LEU A 28 15.73 -7.87 3.46
CA LEU A 28 15.02 -6.91 2.61
C LEU A 28 13.63 -6.66 3.19
N THR A 29 13.35 -5.42 3.57
CA THR A 29 12.03 -4.97 4.02
C THR A 29 11.42 -4.09 2.94
N VAL A 30 10.20 -4.42 2.51
CA VAL A 30 9.43 -3.65 1.52
C VAL A 30 8.17 -3.13 2.18
N SER A 31 7.99 -1.81 2.19
CA SER A 31 6.86 -1.11 2.80
C SER A 31 5.90 -0.65 1.71
N LEU A 32 4.66 -1.13 1.80
CA LEU A 32 3.58 -0.85 0.85
C LEU A 32 2.48 -0.06 1.57
N PRO A 33 2.42 1.27 1.41
CA PRO A 33 1.38 2.08 2.05
C PRO A 33 0.01 1.75 1.45
N LYS A 34 -1.02 1.80 2.31
CA LYS A 34 -2.42 1.69 1.86
C LYS A 34 -2.87 3.01 1.25
N VAL A 35 -3.82 2.93 0.32
CA VAL A 35 -4.56 4.10 -0.16
C VAL A 35 -5.25 4.79 0.99
N GLU A 36 -5.19 6.13 1.02
CA GLU A 36 -6.01 6.91 1.94
C GLU A 36 -7.50 6.73 1.57
N GLU A 37 -8.26 6.06 2.43
CA GLU A 37 -9.71 6.02 2.30
C GLU A 37 -10.29 7.38 2.69
N THR A 38 -10.91 8.07 1.73
CA THR A 38 -11.68 9.28 2.03
C THR A 38 -12.85 8.90 2.92
N LYS A 39 -12.94 9.53 4.11
CA LYS A 39 -14.08 9.38 5.02
C LYS A 39 -15.41 9.54 4.26
N PRO A 40 -16.44 8.75 4.58
CA PRO A 40 -17.74 8.90 3.93
C PRO A 40 -18.24 10.33 4.11
N LYS A 41 -18.66 10.96 3.00
CA LYS A 41 -19.28 12.29 3.04
C LYS A 41 -20.60 12.16 3.79
N GLU A 42 -20.73 12.86 4.90
CA GLU A 42 -22.01 12.98 5.61
C GLU A 42 -22.98 13.72 4.69
N ILE A 43 -24.06 13.03 4.29
CA ILE A 43 -25.10 13.63 3.45
C ILE A 43 -26.11 14.26 4.41
N GLU A 44 -26.09 15.58 4.54
CA GLU A 44 -27.06 16.32 5.34
C GLU A 44 -28.43 16.32 4.62
N ILE A 45 -29.44 15.65 5.19
CA ILE A 45 -30.80 15.66 4.66
C ILE A 45 -31.49 16.94 5.15
N LYS A 46 -31.72 17.90 4.27
CA LYS A 46 -32.60 19.05 4.53
C LYS A 46 -34.04 18.65 4.30
N VAL A 47 -34.82 18.59 5.38
CA VAL A 47 -36.28 18.44 5.31
C VAL A 47 -36.88 19.84 5.15
N GLY A 48 -37.71 20.02 4.13
CA GLY A 48 -38.52 21.22 3.89
C GLY A 48 -40.00 20.93 4.06
#